data_AF-A0A7X9ETZ4-F1
#
_entry.id   AF-A0A7X9ETZ4-F1
#
_cell.length_a   1.000
_cell.length_b   1.000
_cell.length_c   1.000
_cell.angle_alpha   90.00
_cell.angle_beta   90.00
_cell.angle_gamma   90.00
#
_symmetry.space_group_name_H-M   'P 1'
#
loop_
_entity.id
_entity.type
_entity.pdbx_description
1 polymer ?
#
loop_
_entity_poly.entity_id
_entity_poly.type
_entity_poly.pdbx_seq_one_letter_code
_entity_poly.pdbx_strand_id
1 'polypeptide(L)'
;MASNSRQVKILKAELAEIGKEIDKRIVMLEKMPFAGKEGYKQLKQIFADRQSAAEAVFRKSLMSTGCEVWDFAWENVWEAFREFQRVASAETKQNYEGLEAGLKAKQSYLLAVLHLPEMFGDQVWTEIWMSVWNLIGSLNTKYKQKVTEELLQADKELEALLARQLELQNLLETLRSGGKILWPS
;
A
#
# COMPACT_ATOMS: atom_id res chain seq x y z
N MET A 1 -16.83 -41.30 -32.94
CA MET A 1 -16.33 -39.90 -33.03
C MET A 1 -16.92 -38.94 -31.98
N ALA A 2 -17.72 -39.38 -30.99
CA ALA A 2 -18.34 -38.50 -29.99
C ALA A 2 -17.40 -38.04 -28.84
N SER A 3 -16.28 -38.76 -28.60
CA SER A 3 -15.35 -38.52 -27.48
C SER A 3 -14.64 -37.17 -27.55
N ASN A 4 -14.10 -36.80 -28.72
CA ASN A 4 -13.27 -35.60 -28.88
C ASN A 4 -14.09 -34.31 -28.76
N SER A 5 -15.37 -34.32 -29.14
CA SER A 5 -16.26 -33.15 -29.04
C SER A 5 -16.43 -32.65 -27.60
N ARG A 6 -16.61 -33.58 -26.64
CA ARG A 6 -16.73 -33.24 -25.23
C ARG A 6 -15.40 -32.74 -24.65
N GLN A 7 -14.29 -33.39 -25.00
CA GLN A 7 -12.94 -33.01 -24.54
C GLN A 7 -12.55 -31.63 -25.08
N VAL A 8 -12.86 -31.31 -26.34
CA VAL A 8 -12.65 -29.98 -26.93
C VAL A 8 -13.47 -28.91 -26.20
N LYS A 9 -14.71 -29.19 -25.83
CA LYS A 9 -15.54 -28.25 -25.06
C LYS A 9 -14.95 -27.97 -23.67
N ILE A 10 -14.46 -29.00 -22.98
CA ILE A 10 -13.83 -28.86 -21.65
C ILE A 10 -12.57 -27.99 -21.76
N LEU A 11 -11.65 -28.32 -22.67
CA LEU A 11 -10.41 -27.57 -22.85
C LEU A 11 -10.64 -26.11 -23.25
N LYS A 12 -11.65 -25.84 -24.10
CA LYS A 12 -12.03 -24.46 -24.45
C LYS A 12 -12.58 -23.68 -23.26
N ALA A 13 -13.37 -24.33 -22.40
CA ALA A 13 -13.88 -23.68 -21.20
C ALA A 13 -12.74 -23.37 -20.22
N GLU A 14 -11.81 -24.31 -20.01
CA GLU A 14 -10.64 -24.12 -19.15
C GLU A 14 -9.72 -23.01 -19.68
N LEU A 15 -9.47 -22.96 -20.99
CA LEU A 15 -8.74 -21.85 -21.62
C LEU A 15 -9.41 -20.49 -21.41
N ALA A 16 -10.74 -20.43 -21.46
CA ALA A 16 -11.47 -19.19 -21.25
C ALA A 16 -11.36 -18.71 -19.79
N GLU A 17 -11.41 -19.63 -18.82
CA GLU A 17 -11.22 -19.28 -17.40
C GLU A 17 -9.78 -18.84 -17.10
N ILE A 18 -8.78 -19.51 -17.67
CA ILE A 18 -7.37 -19.09 -17.55
C ILE A 18 -7.16 -17.71 -18.17
N GLY A 19 -7.74 -17.46 -19.36
CA GLY A 19 -7.68 -16.14 -19.99
C GLY A 19 -8.23 -15.03 -19.10
N LYS A 20 -9.37 -15.26 -18.45
CA LYS A 20 -9.95 -14.31 -17.48
C LYS A 20 -9.03 -14.07 -16.29
N GLU A 21 -8.41 -15.12 -15.74
CA GLU A 21 -7.53 -14.95 -14.57
C GLU A 21 -6.23 -14.23 -14.94
N ILE A 22 -5.68 -14.46 -16.13
CA ILE A 22 -4.54 -13.70 -16.68
C ILE A 22 -4.91 -12.21 -16.78
N ASP A 23 -6.02 -11.88 -17.45
CA ASP A 23 -6.46 -10.49 -17.63
C ASP A 23 -6.66 -9.78 -16.29
N LYS A 24 -7.27 -10.49 -15.32
CA LYS A 24 -7.47 -9.98 -13.96
C LYS A 24 -6.14 -9.72 -13.25
N ARG A 25 -5.14 -10.60 -13.40
CA ARG A 25 -3.81 -10.42 -12.80
C ARG A 25 -3.06 -9.24 -13.43
N ILE A 26 -3.13 -9.08 -14.75
CA ILE A 26 -2.54 -7.94 -15.48
C ILE A 26 -3.14 -6.62 -14.98
N VAL A 27 -4.47 -6.53 -14.92
CA VAL A 27 -5.16 -5.31 -14.43
C VAL A 27 -4.80 -4.99 -12.98
N MET A 28 -4.60 -6.00 -12.14
CA MET A 28 -4.15 -5.81 -10.76
C MET A 28 -2.71 -5.26 -10.71
N LEU A 29 -1.80 -5.86 -11.47
CA LEU A 29 -0.40 -5.46 -11.59
C LEU A 29 -0.25 -4.00 -12.06
N GLU A 30 -1.06 -3.58 -13.03
CA GLU A 30 -1.04 -2.21 -13.57
C GLU A 30 -1.50 -1.16 -12.55
N LYS A 31 -2.41 -1.52 -11.63
CA LYS A 31 -3.02 -0.57 -10.68
C LYS A 31 -2.20 -0.38 -9.40
N MET A 32 -1.50 -1.41 -8.94
CA MET A 32 -0.79 -1.40 -7.64
C MET A 32 0.22 -0.24 -7.49
N PRO A 33 1.12 0.04 -8.45
CA PRO A 33 2.10 1.12 -8.30
C PRO A 33 1.45 2.52 -8.25
N PHE A 34 0.33 2.70 -8.95
CA PHE A 34 -0.37 3.98 -9.04
C PHE A 34 -1.11 4.31 -7.74
N ALA A 35 -1.86 3.35 -7.19
CA ALA A 35 -2.60 3.53 -5.94
C ALA A 35 -1.68 3.91 -4.77
N GLY A 36 -0.51 3.27 -4.70
CA GLY A 36 0.52 3.56 -3.71
C GLY A 36 1.11 4.96 -3.78
N LYS A 37 1.48 5.38 -5.00
CA LYS A 37 2.07 6.70 -5.24
C LYS A 37 1.11 7.82 -4.84
N GLU A 38 -0.16 7.69 -5.22
CA GLU A 38 -1.14 8.73 -4.95
C GLU A 38 -1.57 8.76 -3.48
N GLY A 39 -1.69 7.59 -2.84
CA GLY A 39 -1.91 7.50 -1.40
C GLY A 39 -0.78 8.13 -0.58
N TYR A 40 0.49 7.86 -0.94
CA TYR A 40 1.64 8.49 -0.27
C TYR A 40 1.66 10.01 -0.45
N LYS A 41 1.41 10.47 -1.67
CA LYS A 41 1.38 11.90 -2.00
C LYS A 41 0.30 12.61 -1.20
N GLN A 42 -0.90 12.04 -1.10
CA GLN A 42 -1.99 12.61 -0.31
C GLN A 42 -1.64 12.67 1.17
N LEU A 43 -1.12 11.58 1.75
CA LEU A 43 -0.68 11.55 3.16
C LEU A 43 0.38 12.62 3.44
N LYS A 44 1.42 12.69 2.58
CA LYS A 44 2.50 13.68 2.70
C LYS A 44 1.97 15.10 2.62
N GLN A 45 1.07 15.37 1.67
CA GLN A 45 0.51 16.71 1.47
C GLN A 45 -0.25 17.19 2.72
N ILE A 46 -1.15 16.34 3.26
CA ILE A 46 -1.96 16.70 4.43
C ILE A 46 -1.09 17.02 5.65
N PHE A 47 -0.08 16.18 5.93
CA PHE A 47 0.82 16.42 7.06
C PHE A 47 1.71 17.66 6.83
N ALA A 48 2.16 17.91 5.60
CA ALA A 48 2.98 19.07 5.27
C ALA A 48 2.19 20.38 5.35
N ASP A 49 0.97 20.41 4.82
CA ASP A 49 0.09 21.57 4.89
C ASP A 49 -0.24 21.91 6.34
N ARG A 50 -0.57 20.89 7.14
CA ARG A 50 -0.85 21.08 8.57
C ARG A 50 0.39 21.56 9.33
N GLN A 51 1.56 20.96 9.10
CA GLN A 51 2.81 21.40 9.70
C GLN A 51 3.11 22.86 9.36
N SER A 52 2.98 23.23 8.09
CA SER A 52 3.27 24.60 7.63
C SER A 52 2.31 25.62 8.25
N ALA A 53 1.01 25.31 8.29
CA ALA A 53 0.01 26.17 8.93
C ALA A 53 0.28 26.32 10.44
N ALA A 54 0.58 25.22 11.12
CA ALA A 54 0.88 25.20 12.54
C ALA A 54 2.22 25.89 12.86
N GLU A 55 3.24 25.74 12.01
CA GLU A 55 4.53 26.42 12.16
C GLU A 55 4.36 27.93 12.12
N ALA A 56 3.52 28.44 11.22
CA ALA A 56 3.24 29.86 11.13
C ALA A 56 2.60 30.42 12.43
N VAL A 57 1.80 29.61 13.13
CA VAL A 57 1.21 29.96 14.44
C VAL A 57 2.24 29.83 15.55
N PHE A 58 3.00 28.74 15.57
CA PHE A 58 4.08 28.51 16.54
C PHE A 58 5.10 29.67 16.55
N ARG A 59 5.56 30.10 15.37
CA ARG A 59 6.51 31.22 15.23
C ARG A 59 5.95 32.57 15.69
N LYS A 60 4.62 32.74 15.70
CA LYS A 60 3.94 33.98 16.10
C LYS A 60 3.50 34.00 17.56
N SER A 61 3.27 32.84 18.16
CA SER A 61 2.64 32.68 19.47
C SER A 61 3.61 32.79 20.65
N LEU A 62 4.91 33.01 20.40
CA LEU A 62 5.97 33.12 21.42
C LEU A 62 6.03 31.90 22.37
N MET A 63 5.48 30.74 21.96
CA MET A 63 5.59 29.49 22.71
C MET A 63 7.07 29.14 22.85
N SER A 64 7.57 29.22 24.08
CA SER A 64 9.01 29.18 24.33
C SER A 64 9.41 27.93 25.12
N THR A 65 8.47 27.37 25.87
CA THR A 65 8.70 26.18 26.68
C THR A 65 8.30 24.90 25.94
N GLY A 66 9.03 23.81 26.20
CA GLY A 66 8.73 22.51 25.60
C GLY A 66 7.33 22.00 25.95
N CYS A 67 6.82 22.29 27.15
CA CYS A 67 5.46 21.91 27.56
C CYS A 67 4.37 22.58 26.72
N GLU A 68 4.49 23.87 26.43
CA GLU A 68 3.52 24.60 25.59
C GLU A 68 3.47 24.04 24.16
N VAL A 69 4.65 23.73 23.60
CA VAL A 69 4.76 23.22 22.24
C VAL A 69 4.32 21.77 22.11
N TRP A 70 4.48 20.96 23.16
CA TRP A 70 4.14 19.55 23.15
C TRP A 70 2.68 19.31 22.75
N ASP A 71 1.74 19.90 23.50
CA ASP A 71 0.31 19.71 23.26
C ASP A 71 -0.09 20.31 21.90
N PHE A 72 0.43 21.51 21.59
CA PHE A 72 0.16 22.18 20.32
C PHE A 72 0.59 21.35 19.10
N ALA A 73 1.80 20.79 19.13
CA ALA A 73 2.32 20.01 18.01
C ALA A 73 1.54 18.70 17.85
N TRP A 74 1.26 17.97 18.94
CA TRP A 74 0.50 16.73 18.87
C TRP A 74 -0.96 16.93 18.47
N GLU A 75 -1.60 18.02 18.91
CA GLU A 75 -2.94 18.37 18.45
C GLU A 75 -2.98 18.50 16.92
N ASN A 76 -2.03 19.24 16.35
CA ASN A 76 -1.92 19.41 14.90
C ASN A 76 -1.59 18.09 14.17
N VAL A 77 -0.74 17.24 14.73
CA VAL A 77 -0.48 15.90 14.19
C VAL A 77 -1.76 15.06 14.17
N TRP A 78 -2.56 15.09 15.24
CA TRP A 78 -3.82 14.36 15.31
C TRP A 78 -4.89 14.94 14.39
N GLU A 79 -4.90 16.26 14.18
CA GLU A 79 -5.74 16.88 13.16
C GLU A 79 -5.37 16.44 11.74
N ALA A 80 -4.08 16.43 11.40
CA ALA A 80 -3.61 15.89 10.11
C ALA A 80 -4.03 14.44 9.91
N PHE A 81 -3.91 13.61 10.95
CA PHE A 81 -4.36 12.22 10.92
C PHE A 81 -5.88 12.12 10.70
N ARG A 82 -6.69 12.88 11.45
CA ARG A 82 -8.15 12.90 11.28
C ARG A 82 -8.56 13.36 9.89
N GLU A 83 -7.87 14.36 9.35
CA GLU A 83 -8.10 14.86 8.00
C GLU A 83 -7.77 13.80 6.96
N PHE A 84 -6.62 13.12 7.07
CA PHE A 84 -6.28 11.97 6.24
C PHE A 84 -7.36 10.88 6.30
N GLN A 85 -7.83 10.53 7.50
CA GLN A 85 -8.92 9.57 7.67
C GLN A 85 -10.23 10.04 7.03
N ARG A 86 -10.47 11.33 6.89
CA ARG A 86 -11.67 11.85 6.23
C ARG A 86 -11.58 11.81 4.71
N VAL A 87 -10.41 12.15 4.14
CA VAL A 87 -10.28 12.40 2.69
C VAL A 87 -9.63 11.27 1.91
N ALA A 88 -8.91 10.37 2.56
CA ALA A 88 -8.26 9.25 1.90
C ALA A 88 -9.26 8.16 1.49
N SER A 89 -8.99 7.50 0.36
CA SER A 89 -9.75 6.32 -0.08
C SER A 89 -9.58 5.16 0.92
N ALA A 90 -10.53 4.21 0.92
CA ALA A 90 -10.43 3.02 1.77
C ALA A 90 -9.14 2.22 1.51
N GLU A 91 -8.77 2.06 0.23
CA GLU A 91 -7.53 1.42 -0.19
C GLU A 91 -6.29 2.14 0.35
N THR A 92 -6.26 3.47 0.27
CA THR A 92 -5.16 4.27 0.84
C THR A 92 -5.07 4.10 2.35
N LYS A 93 -6.20 4.10 3.07
CA LYS A 93 -6.20 3.86 4.52
C LYS A 93 -5.66 2.49 4.87
N GLN A 94 -6.04 1.46 4.11
CA GLN A 94 -5.54 0.10 4.30
C GLN A 94 -4.02 0.02 4.07
N ASN A 95 -3.51 0.73 3.06
CA ASN A 95 -2.07 0.81 2.80
C ASN A 95 -1.28 1.48 3.94
N TYR A 96 -1.95 2.28 4.78
CA TYR A 96 -1.36 3.00 5.92
C TYR A 96 -2.03 2.66 7.26
N GLU A 97 -2.55 1.44 7.43
CA GLU A 97 -3.27 1.02 8.65
C GLU A 97 -2.42 1.15 9.94
N GLY A 98 -1.10 1.06 9.83
CA GLY A 98 -0.17 1.23 10.94
C GLY A 98 0.07 2.68 11.38
N LEU A 99 -0.51 3.68 10.70
CA LEU A 99 -0.27 5.09 10.97
C LEU A 99 -0.73 5.51 12.37
N GLU A 100 -1.96 5.18 12.76
CA GLU A 100 -2.51 5.60 14.06
C GLU A 100 -1.72 5.00 15.23
N ALA A 101 -1.52 3.68 15.19
CA ALA A 101 -0.76 2.98 16.21
C ALA A 101 0.69 3.47 16.28
N GLY A 102 1.31 3.74 15.12
CA GLY A 102 2.64 4.32 15.04
C GLY A 102 2.72 5.72 15.65
N LEU A 103 1.74 6.60 15.38
CA LEU A 103 1.68 7.94 15.96
C LEU A 103 1.51 7.87 17.48
N LYS A 104 0.61 7.01 17.99
CA LYS A 104 0.46 6.76 19.44
C LYS A 104 1.76 6.28 20.06
N ALA A 105 2.44 5.32 19.44
CA ALA A 105 3.71 4.80 19.93
C ALA A 105 4.80 5.87 19.95
N LYS A 106 4.88 6.73 18.92
CA LYS A 106 5.82 7.85 18.87
C LYS A 106 5.52 8.90 19.94
N GLN A 107 4.25 9.24 20.13
CA GLN A 107 3.84 10.16 21.19
C GLN A 107 4.23 9.65 22.57
N SER A 108 3.89 8.39 22.89
CA SER A 108 4.27 7.80 24.18
C SER A 108 5.78 7.69 24.37
N TYR A 109 6.51 7.30 23.31
CA TYR A 109 7.97 7.21 23.36
C TYR A 109 8.60 8.58 23.62
N LEU A 110 8.24 9.61 22.84
CA LEU A 110 8.77 10.95 23.00
C LEU A 110 8.43 11.55 24.37
N LEU A 111 7.23 11.30 24.89
CA LEU A 111 6.85 11.77 26.23
C LEU A 111 7.75 11.17 27.32
N ALA A 112 8.20 9.93 27.13
CA ALA A 112 9.08 9.24 28.07
C ALA A 112 10.55 9.69 27.97
N VAL A 113 11.01 10.15 26.80
CA VAL A 113 12.42 10.49 26.56
C VAL A 113 12.73 11.98 26.57
N LEU A 114 11.74 12.85 26.32
CA LEU A 114 11.94 14.29 26.28
C LEU A 114 11.73 14.91 27.67
N HIS A 115 12.71 15.70 28.11
CA HIS A 115 12.61 16.50 29.33
C HIS A 115 11.91 17.84 29.04
N LEU A 116 10.60 17.79 28.75
CA LEU A 116 9.82 18.94 28.26
C LEU A 116 10.00 20.25 29.05
N PRO A 117 10.06 20.25 30.40
CA PRO A 117 10.26 21.49 31.16
C PRO A 117 11.64 22.14 30.95
N GLU A 118 12.63 21.37 30.50
CA GLU A 118 14.02 21.80 30.32
C GLU A 118 14.35 22.09 28.84
N MET A 119 13.44 21.75 27.93
CA MET A 119 13.64 21.92 26.48
C MET A 119 13.03 23.21 25.97
N PHE A 120 13.68 23.81 24.97
CA PHE A 120 13.11 24.91 24.21
C PHE A 120 11.99 24.41 23.29
N GLY A 121 10.99 25.27 23.06
CA GLY A 121 9.87 24.97 22.16
C GLY A 121 10.31 24.50 20.77
N ASP A 122 11.31 25.15 20.17
CA ASP A 122 11.86 24.78 18.85
C ASP A 122 12.42 23.35 18.82
N GLN A 123 13.05 22.90 19.92
CA GLN A 123 13.60 21.55 20.01
C GLN A 123 12.47 20.53 20.04
N VAL A 124 11.46 20.75 20.88
CA VAL A 124 10.30 19.86 20.98
C VAL A 124 9.51 19.81 19.67
N TRP A 125 9.29 20.96 19.02
CA TRP A 125 8.67 21.04 17.69
C TRP A 125 9.40 20.16 16.68
N THR A 126 10.72 20.30 16.62
CA THR A 126 11.57 19.57 15.68
C THR A 126 11.53 18.07 15.93
N GLU A 127 11.68 17.64 17.19
CA GLU A 127 11.67 16.21 17.57
C GLU A 127 10.34 15.51 17.23
N ILE A 128 9.22 16.19 17.48
CA ILE A 128 7.88 15.65 17.17
C ILE A 128 7.72 15.49 15.66
N TRP A 129 7.93 16.55 14.88
CA TRP A 129 7.71 16.48 13.43
C TRP A 129 8.71 15.57 12.73
N MET A 130 9.97 15.53 13.15
CA MET A 130 10.94 14.55 12.65
C MET A 130 10.47 13.13 12.93
N SER A 131 9.98 12.84 14.13
CA SER A 131 9.47 11.52 14.49
C SER A 131 8.25 11.11 13.65
N VAL A 132 7.35 12.06 13.36
CA VAL A 132 6.18 11.86 12.48
C VAL A 132 6.62 11.59 11.03
N TRP A 133 7.53 12.38 10.49
CA TRP A 133 8.04 12.19 9.13
C TRP A 133 8.81 10.88 8.97
N ASN A 134 9.59 10.49 9.97
CA ASN A 134 10.27 9.20 9.99
C ASN A 134 9.28 8.02 9.99
N LEU A 135 8.17 8.13 10.74
CA LEU A 135 7.10 7.13 10.71
C LEU A 135 6.45 7.04 9.32
N ILE A 136 6.05 8.18 8.75
CA ILE A 136 5.43 8.24 7.42
C ILE A 136 6.37 7.66 6.35
N GLY A 137 7.66 8.00 6.40
CA GLY A 137 8.68 7.44 5.53
C GLY A 137 8.84 5.92 5.69
N SER A 138 8.85 5.42 6.93
CA SER A 138 8.93 3.98 7.22
C SER A 138 7.72 3.21 6.68
N LEU A 139 6.51 3.74 6.87
CA LEU A 139 5.27 3.12 6.36
C LEU A 139 5.26 3.06 4.83
N ASN A 140 5.69 4.12 4.16
CA ASN A 140 5.83 4.12 2.70
C ASN A 140 6.86 3.10 2.21
N THR A 141 8.00 2.95 2.91
CA THR A 141 8.99 1.92 2.59
C THR A 141 8.41 0.52 2.73
N LYS A 142 7.69 0.22 3.82
CA LYS A 142 7.01 -1.07 4.01
C LYS A 142 5.97 -1.34 2.93
N TYR A 143 5.19 -0.32 2.56
CA TYR A 143 4.23 -0.44 1.48
C TYR A 143 4.92 -0.77 0.14
N LYS A 144 6.01 -0.07 -0.21
CA LYS A 144 6.78 -0.36 -1.43
C LYS A 144 7.36 -1.77 -1.45
N GLN A 145 7.81 -2.27 -0.29
CA GLN A 145 8.27 -3.65 -0.15
C GLN A 145 7.14 -4.63 -0.42
N LYS A 146 5.98 -4.43 0.22
CA LYS A 146 4.78 -5.25 0.00
C LYS A 146 4.36 -5.25 -1.48
N VAL A 147 4.33 -4.09 -2.13
CA VAL A 147 4.01 -4.00 -3.56
C VAL A 147 5.03 -4.76 -4.40
N THR A 148 6.33 -4.64 -4.10
CA THR A 148 7.37 -5.39 -4.80
C THR A 148 7.17 -6.91 -4.67
N GLU A 149 6.86 -7.37 -3.46
CA GLU A 149 6.58 -8.78 -3.18
C GLU A 149 5.33 -9.27 -3.92
N GLU A 150 4.26 -8.48 -3.91
CA GLU A 150 3.01 -8.79 -4.63
C GLU A 150 3.22 -8.81 -6.15
N LEU A 151 4.03 -7.91 -6.70
CA LEU A 151 4.41 -7.92 -8.12
C LEU A 151 5.18 -9.18 -8.49
N LEU A 152 6.19 -9.56 -7.69
CA LEU A 152 6.98 -10.77 -7.92
C LEU A 152 6.13 -12.05 -7.81
N GLN A 153 5.18 -12.07 -6.87
CA GLN A 153 4.28 -13.20 -6.72
C GLN A 153 3.30 -13.30 -7.88
N ALA A 154 2.73 -12.16 -8.32
CA ALA A 154 1.83 -12.13 -9.46
C ALA A 154 2.54 -12.46 -10.78
N ASP A 155 3.82 -12.12 -10.93
CA ASP A 155 4.65 -12.52 -12.08
C ASP A 155 4.78 -14.05 -12.17
N LYS A 156 5.14 -14.71 -11.06
CA LYS A 156 5.21 -16.20 -10.99
C LYS A 156 3.88 -16.86 -11.31
N GLU A 157 2.78 -16.30 -10.82
CA GLU A 157 1.43 -16.83 -11.09
C GLU A 157 1.04 -16.62 -12.55
N LEU A 158 1.42 -15.49 -13.16
CA LEU A 158 1.20 -15.23 -14.57
C LEU A 158 1.99 -16.21 -15.44
N GLU A 159 3.26 -16.47 -15.11
CA GLU A 159 4.08 -17.48 -15.79
C GLU A 159 3.43 -18.87 -15.74
N ALA A 160 2.92 -19.27 -14.57
CA ALA A 160 2.22 -20.55 -14.41
C ALA A 160 0.92 -20.62 -15.23
N LEU A 161 0.13 -19.54 -15.26
CA LEU A 161 -1.10 -19.46 -16.06
C LEU A 161 -0.80 -19.49 -17.56
N LEU A 162 0.24 -18.79 -18.01
CA LEU A 162 0.68 -18.80 -19.41
C LEU A 162 1.19 -20.18 -19.84
N ALA A 163 1.96 -20.85 -18.98
CA ALA A 163 2.41 -22.22 -19.23
C ALA A 163 1.21 -23.20 -19.34
N ARG A 164 0.23 -23.07 -18.43
CA ARG A 164 -1.00 -23.89 -18.48
C ARG A 164 -1.84 -23.57 -19.72
N GLN A 165 -1.93 -22.30 -20.12
CA GLN A 165 -2.62 -21.90 -21.34
C GLN A 165 -1.98 -22.56 -22.57
N LEU A 166 -0.65 -22.53 -22.67
CA LEU A 166 0.11 -23.17 -23.75
C LEU A 166 -0.11 -24.69 -23.77
N GLU A 167 -0.08 -25.34 -22.62
CA GLU A 167 -0.36 -26.77 -22.48
C GLU A 167 -1.75 -27.13 -23.02
N LEU A 168 -2.79 -26.41 -22.60
CA LEU A 168 -4.17 -26.63 -23.05
C LEU A 168 -4.35 -26.34 -24.55
N GLN A 169 -3.64 -25.35 -25.10
CA GLN A 169 -3.62 -25.07 -26.54
C GLN A 169 -3.01 -26.24 -27.32
N ASN A 170 -1.87 -26.77 -26.86
CA ASN A 170 -1.22 -27.94 -27.47
C ASN A 170 -2.12 -29.19 -27.42
N LEU A 171 -2.82 -29.41 -26.29
CA LEU A 171 -3.79 -30.50 -26.15
C LEU A 171 -4.96 -30.33 -27.14
N LEU A 172 -5.49 -29.12 -27.30
CA LEU A 172 -6.54 -28.83 -28.28
C LEU A 172 -6.07 -29.07 -29.72
N GLU A 173 -4.84 -28.69 -30.06
CA GLU A 173 -4.27 -28.92 -31.38
C GLU A 173 -4.10 -30.42 -31.65
N THR A 174 -3.62 -31.18 -30.66
CA THR A 174 -3.50 -32.65 -30.73
C THR A 174 -4.85 -33.32 -31.00
N LEU A 175 -5.93 -32.87 -30.36
CA LEU A 175 -7.27 -33.41 -30.65
C LEU A 175 -7.79 -33.01 -32.05
N ARG A 176 -7.41 -31.82 -32.54
CA ARG A 176 -7.79 -31.35 -33.88
C ARG A 176 -7.07 -32.12 -34.99
N SER A 177 -5.82 -32.52 -34.77
CA SER A 177 -5.03 -33.33 -35.71
C SER A 177 -5.36 -34.83 -35.66
N GLY A 178 -6.33 -35.25 -34.83
CA GLY A 178 -6.77 -36.64 -34.74
C GLY A 178 -5.99 -37.50 -33.75
N GLY A 179 -5.11 -36.91 -32.94
CA GLY A 179 -4.40 -37.58 -31.85
C GLY A 179 -5.30 -37.96 -30.67
N LYS A 180 -4.81 -38.88 -29.83
CA LYS A 180 -5.41 -39.21 -28.52
C LYS A 180 -4.63 -38.51 -27.41
N ILE A 181 -5.33 -37.85 -26.50
CA ILE A 181 -4.74 -37.29 -25.28
C ILE A 181 -4.71 -38.37 -24.17
N LEU A 182 -3.57 -38.53 -23.51
CA LEU A 182 -3.49 -39.09 -22.16
C LEU A 182 -3.53 -37.93 -21.16
N TRP A 183 -4.53 -37.91 -20.29
CA TRP A 183 -4.67 -36.86 -19.30
C TRP A 183 -3.59 -37.04 -18.21
N PRO A 184 -2.77 -36.02 -17.89
CA PRO A 184 -1.92 -36.10 -16.71
C PRO A 184 -2.84 -36.10 -15.49
N SER A 185 -2.75 -37.14 -14.66
CA SER A 185 -3.39 -37.26 -13.35
C SER A 185 -2.78 -36.32 -12.34
#